data_AF-A0A358IXV4-F1
#
_entry.id   AF-A0A358IXV4-F1
#
_cell.length_a   1.000
_cell.length_b   1.000
_cell.length_c   1.000
_cell.angle_alpha   90.00
_cell.angle_beta   90.00
_cell.angle_gamma   90.00
#
_symmetry.space_group_name_H-M   'P 1'
#
loop_
_entity.id
_entity.type
_entity.pdbx_description
1 polymer ?
#
loop_
_entity_poly.entity_id
_entity_poly.type
_entity_poly.pdbx_seq_one_letter_code
_entity_poly.pdbx_strand_id
1 'polypeptide(L)'
;MTEPVLAQGVKPKKSVALSGVLAGNTSLCTVGRSGNDLHYRGYDILDFAETSEFEEIAHLLIHGSLPNAAQLKAYKAKLKALRGLPAAVKSALETVPAAAHPMDVMRTGVSALGCALPEAHDHNHPAARDIADRLLASLGSMLLYWHHFSQNGRRIEVETDDDSIGGHFLHLLHGTPPSDGWVRAMHTSLILYAEHEFNASTFTARVIAGTGSDMFSCIAG
;
A
#
# COMPACT_ATOMS: atom_id res chain seq x y z
N MET A 1 31.37 -42.71 16.69
CA MET A 1 31.13 -41.41 17.35
C MET A 1 31.10 -40.37 16.24
N THR A 2 29.90 -39.99 15.81
CA THR A 2 29.68 -38.99 14.75
C THR A 2 29.48 -37.64 15.41
N GLU A 3 30.40 -36.71 15.17
CA GLU A 3 30.30 -35.31 15.62
C GLU A 3 29.10 -34.60 14.99
N PRO A 4 28.43 -33.70 15.72
CA PRO A 4 27.34 -32.91 15.16
C PRO A 4 27.90 -31.79 14.27
N VAL A 5 27.36 -31.68 13.07
CA VAL A 5 27.61 -30.56 12.15
C VAL A 5 26.93 -29.32 12.71
N LEU A 6 27.73 -28.35 13.16
CA LEU A 6 27.25 -27.03 13.59
C LEU A 6 26.60 -26.29 12.41
N ALA A 7 25.34 -25.89 12.58
CA ALA A 7 24.64 -25.02 11.65
C ALA A 7 25.40 -23.70 11.49
N GLN A 8 25.75 -23.37 10.25
CA GLN A 8 26.44 -22.12 9.93
C GLN A 8 25.54 -20.94 10.26
N GLY A 9 25.96 -20.13 11.25
CA GLY A 9 25.27 -18.89 11.62
C GLY A 9 25.24 -17.90 10.46
N VAL A 10 24.07 -17.29 10.25
CA VAL A 10 23.85 -16.22 9.27
C VAL A 10 24.88 -15.11 9.50
N LYS A 11 25.71 -14.81 8.50
CA LYS A 11 26.67 -13.71 8.57
C LYS A 11 25.93 -12.39 8.84
N PRO A 12 26.28 -11.64 9.89
CA PRO A 12 25.62 -10.38 10.17
C PRO A 12 25.90 -9.38 9.04
N LYS A 13 24.85 -8.92 8.36
CA LYS A 13 24.91 -7.75 7.48
C LYS A 13 25.32 -6.54 8.32
N LYS A 14 26.10 -5.60 7.74
CA LYS A 14 26.59 -4.35 8.38
C LYS A 14 25.57 -3.82 9.40
N SER A 15 25.95 -3.74 10.67
CA SER A 15 25.02 -3.46 11.77
C SER A 15 24.52 -2.01 11.70
N VAL A 16 23.34 -1.83 11.13
CA VAL A 16 22.45 -0.70 11.45
C VAL A 16 21.73 -0.97 12.77
N ALA A 17 21.15 0.06 13.38
CA ALA A 17 20.34 -0.07 14.57
C ALA A 17 19.29 -1.19 14.40
N LEU A 18 19.14 -2.05 15.41
CA LEU A 18 18.24 -3.22 15.45
C LEU A 18 18.61 -4.42 14.54
N SER A 19 19.79 -4.45 13.92
CA SER A 19 20.23 -5.65 13.17
C SER A 19 20.21 -6.92 14.03
N GLY A 20 19.49 -7.94 13.60
CA GLY A 20 19.34 -9.21 14.32
C GLY A 20 18.41 -9.19 15.53
N VAL A 21 17.72 -8.06 15.79
CA VAL A 21 16.78 -7.93 16.91
C VAL A 21 15.38 -8.36 16.47
N LEU A 22 14.80 -9.32 17.18
CA LEU A 22 13.39 -9.69 17.02
C LEU A 22 12.51 -8.61 17.64
N ALA A 23 11.84 -7.80 16.80
CA ALA A 23 11.04 -6.67 17.27
C ALA A 23 9.56 -6.99 17.51
N GLY A 24 9.08 -8.18 17.12
CA GLY A 24 7.69 -8.59 17.38
C GLY A 24 7.26 -9.81 16.58
N ASN A 25 6.00 -10.21 16.79
CA ASN A 25 5.36 -11.31 16.06
C ASN A 25 4.49 -10.75 14.92
N THR A 26 4.41 -11.47 13.81
CA THR A 26 3.53 -11.16 12.68
C THR A 26 2.98 -12.44 12.05
N SER A 27 1.79 -12.35 11.49
CA SER A 27 1.16 -13.39 10.65
C SER A 27 0.95 -12.94 9.20
N LEU A 28 1.51 -11.78 8.83
CA LEU A 28 1.30 -11.17 7.51
C LEU A 28 2.27 -11.68 6.45
N CYS A 29 3.56 -11.73 6.78
CA CYS A 29 4.60 -12.00 5.80
C CYS A 29 5.79 -12.71 6.45
N THR A 30 6.45 -13.58 5.69
CA THR A 30 7.74 -14.19 6.05
C THR A 30 8.72 -14.07 4.89
N VAL A 31 9.96 -13.67 5.20
CA VAL A 31 11.04 -13.47 4.24
C VAL A 31 12.20 -14.41 4.55
N GLY A 32 12.70 -15.13 3.54
CA GLY A 32 13.95 -15.86 3.59
C GLY A 32 14.03 -16.98 4.62
N ARG A 33 12.90 -17.64 4.94
CA ARG A 33 12.88 -18.81 5.83
C ARG A 33 13.61 -20.00 5.23
N SER A 34 13.50 -20.21 3.93
CA SER A 34 14.19 -21.26 3.19
C SER A 34 15.31 -20.74 2.28
N GLY A 35 15.43 -19.42 2.15
CA GLY A 35 16.54 -18.74 1.46
C GLY A 35 16.08 -17.46 0.79
N ASN A 36 15.44 -17.60 -0.38
CA ASN A 36 14.93 -16.51 -1.22
C ASN A 36 13.39 -16.52 -1.33
N ASP A 37 12.70 -17.05 -0.34
CA ASP A 37 11.25 -17.15 -0.32
C ASP A 37 10.58 -15.92 0.31
N LEU A 38 9.45 -15.51 -0.26
CA LEU A 38 8.59 -14.46 0.27
C LEU A 38 7.17 -15.00 0.29
N HIS A 39 6.57 -15.06 1.48
CA HIS A 39 5.21 -15.57 1.62
C HIS A 39 4.29 -14.51 2.20
N TYR A 40 3.09 -14.37 1.62
CA TYR A 40 2.01 -13.55 2.16
C TYR A 40 0.97 -14.44 2.80
N ARG A 41 0.79 -14.30 4.13
CA ARG A 41 -0.09 -15.12 4.96
C ARG A 41 0.04 -16.64 4.71
N GLY A 42 1.26 -17.09 4.43
CA GLY A 42 1.61 -18.49 4.20
C GLY A 42 1.57 -18.96 2.74
N TYR A 43 1.15 -18.12 1.80
CA TYR A 43 1.19 -18.43 0.37
C TYR A 43 2.47 -17.88 -0.27
N ASP A 44 3.12 -18.63 -1.16
CA ASP A 44 4.31 -18.17 -1.88
C ASP A 44 3.91 -17.06 -2.86
N ILE A 45 4.68 -15.96 -2.89
CA ILE A 45 4.42 -14.86 -3.83
C ILE A 45 4.52 -15.30 -5.30
N LEU A 46 5.34 -16.31 -5.60
CA LEU A 46 5.49 -16.83 -6.96
C LEU A 46 4.21 -17.50 -7.47
N ASP A 47 3.35 -17.99 -6.57
CA ASP A 47 2.05 -18.55 -6.94
C ASP A 47 1.09 -17.48 -7.50
N PHE A 48 1.33 -16.20 -7.16
CA PHE A 48 0.43 -15.08 -7.49
C PHE A 48 1.01 -14.09 -8.49
N ALA A 49 2.32 -13.91 -8.53
CA ALA A 49 2.98 -12.79 -9.20
C ALA A 49 2.61 -12.66 -10.70
N GLU A 50 2.33 -13.77 -11.37
CA GLU A 50 1.99 -13.81 -12.80
C GLU A 50 0.48 -13.89 -13.06
N THR A 51 -0.30 -14.41 -12.12
CA THR A 51 -1.70 -14.83 -12.37
C THR A 51 -2.72 -13.98 -11.64
N SER A 52 -2.39 -13.47 -10.47
CA SER A 52 -3.34 -12.79 -9.59
C SER A 52 -3.48 -11.31 -9.92
N GLU A 53 -4.60 -10.75 -9.54
CA GLU A 53 -4.80 -9.30 -9.49
C GLU A 53 -4.28 -8.75 -8.16
N PHE A 54 -3.90 -7.48 -8.17
CA PHE A 54 -3.37 -6.84 -6.97
C PHE A 54 -4.43 -6.76 -5.86
N GLU A 55 -5.69 -6.60 -6.25
CA GLU A 55 -6.85 -6.50 -5.37
C GLU A 55 -7.11 -7.79 -4.60
N GLU A 56 -6.76 -8.95 -5.15
CA GLU A 56 -6.80 -10.23 -4.42
C GLU A 56 -5.80 -10.24 -3.27
N ILE A 57 -4.58 -9.75 -3.53
CA ILE A 57 -3.49 -9.69 -2.55
C ILE A 57 -3.73 -8.60 -1.51
N ALA A 58 -4.24 -7.44 -1.92
CA ALA A 58 -4.69 -6.40 -1.01
C ALA A 58 -5.79 -6.92 -0.07
N HIS A 59 -6.77 -7.65 -0.61
CA HIS A 59 -7.82 -8.27 0.19
C HIS A 59 -7.25 -9.32 1.15
N LEU A 60 -6.33 -10.17 0.70
CA LEU A 60 -5.64 -11.13 1.56
C LEU A 60 -4.94 -10.43 2.73
N LEU A 61 -4.16 -9.38 2.47
CA LEU A 61 -3.38 -8.70 3.50
C LEU A 61 -4.27 -7.94 4.50
N ILE A 62 -5.25 -7.17 4.01
CA ILE A 62 -6.11 -6.30 4.83
C ILE A 62 -7.23 -7.09 5.54
N HIS A 63 -7.90 -7.98 4.82
CA HIS A 63 -9.10 -8.70 5.28
C HIS A 63 -8.79 -10.13 5.75
N GLY A 64 -7.58 -10.63 5.49
CA GLY A 64 -7.06 -11.87 6.10
C GLY A 64 -7.28 -13.15 5.30
N SER A 65 -7.93 -13.07 4.13
CA SER A 65 -8.23 -14.24 3.29
C SER A 65 -8.26 -13.87 1.81
N LEU A 66 -7.96 -14.82 0.93
CA LEU A 66 -8.16 -14.64 -0.50
C LEU A 66 -9.67 -14.54 -0.79
N PRO A 67 -10.10 -13.55 -1.59
CA PRO A 67 -11.50 -13.42 -1.95
C PRO A 67 -11.88 -14.50 -2.98
N ASN A 68 -13.11 -15.01 -2.91
CA ASN A 68 -13.72 -15.69 -4.05
C ASN A 68 -14.15 -14.67 -5.13
N ALA A 69 -14.57 -15.14 -6.31
CA ALA A 69 -14.94 -14.25 -7.43
C ALA A 69 -16.02 -13.19 -7.08
N ALA A 70 -17.01 -13.54 -6.27
CA ALA A 70 -18.06 -12.60 -5.86
C ALA A 70 -17.52 -11.56 -4.87
N GLN A 71 -16.69 -11.98 -3.92
CA GLN A 71 -16.02 -11.10 -2.97
C GLN A 71 -15.04 -10.16 -3.68
N LEU A 72 -14.26 -10.65 -4.64
CA LEU A 72 -13.32 -9.85 -5.41
C LEU A 72 -14.06 -8.77 -6.22
N LYS A 73 -15.15 -9.14 -6.90
CA LYS A 73 -15.99 -8.18 -7.62
C LYS A 73 -16.54 -7.10 -6.69
N ALA A 74 -17.04 -7.47 -5.52
CA ALA A 74 -17.53 -6.52 -4.53
C ALA A 74 -16.41 -5.62 -3.99
N TYR A 75 -15.22 -6.18 -3.75
CA TYR A 75 -14.07 -5.45 -3.25
C TYR A 75 -13.55 -4.43 -4.28
N LYS A 76 -13.44 -4.81 -5.55
CA LYS A 76 -13.08 -3.90 -6.65
C LYS A 76 -14.08 -2.76 -6.80
N ALA A 77 -15.38 -3.06 -6.72
CA ALA A 77 -16.42 -2.04 -6.73
C ALA A 77 -16.30 -1.06 -5.55
N LYS A 78 -16.02 -1.57 -4.33
CA LYS A 78 -15.74 -0.74 -3.15
C LYS A 78 -14.54 0.16 -3.39
N LEU A 79 -13.40 -0.38 -3.81
CA LEU A 79 -12.17 0.39 -4.06
C LEU A 79 -12.40 1.46 -5.14
N LYS A 80 -13.11 1.12 -6.22
CA LYS A 80 -13.47 2.08 -7.28
C LYS A 80 -14.26 3.27 -6.73
N ALA A 81 -15.23 3.02 -5.84
CA ALA A 81 -16.02 4.08 -5.20
C ALA A 81 -15.23 4.93 -4.19
N LEU A 82 -14.01 4.51 -3.80
CA LEU A 82 -13.16 5.21 -2.84
C LEU A 82 -12.06 6.06 -3.48
N ARG A 83 -11.99 6.14 -4.82
CA ARG A 83 -10.98 6.92 -5.57
C ARG A 83 -11.16 8.44 -5.44
N GLY A 84 -12.37 8.90 -5.13
CA GLY A 84 -12.71 10.31 -4.98
C GLY A 84 -11.92 11.01 -3.85
N LEU A 85 -11.57 12.28 -4.09
CA LEU A 85 -10.86 13.11 -3.12
C LEU A 85 -11.78 14.18 -2.53
N PRO A 86 -11.87 14.32 -1.19
CA PRO A 86 -12.57 15.45 -0.56
C PRO A 86 -12.03 16.80 -1.04
N ALA A 87 -12.91 17.81 -1.12
CA ALA A 87 -12.52 19.14 -1.58
C ALA A 87 -11.36 19.75 -0.76
N ALA A 88 -11.36 19.54 0.56
CA ALA A 88 -10.27 19.99 1.43
C ALA A 88 -8.91 19.36 1.06
N VAL A 89 -8.89 18.08 0.67
CA VAL A 89 -7.68 17.38 0.22
C VAL A 89 -7.21 17.95 -1.13
N LYS A 90 -8.12 18.15 -2.08
CA LYS A 90 -7.80 18.81 -3.36
C LYS A 90 -7.19 20.20 -3.12
N SER A 91 -7.80 21.03 -2.27
CA SER A 91 -7.27 22.35 -1.92
C SER A 91 -5.89 22.28 -1.28
N ALA A 92 -5.64 21.35 -0.35
CA ALA A 92 -4.32 21.16 0.24
C ALA A 92 -3.27 20.78 -0.82
N LEU A 93 -3.58 19.84 -1.71
CA LEU A 93 -2.70 19.44 -2.81
C LEU A 93 -2.38 20.62 -3.74
N GLU A 94 -3.35 21.49 -4.03
CA GLU A 94 -3.14 22.68 -4.88
C GLU A 94 -2.19 23.72 -4.25
N THR A 95 -1.97 23.69 -2.94
CA THR A 95 -0.98 24.55 -2.28
C THR A 95 0.45 24.01 -2.35
N VAL A 96 0.62 22.73 -2.70
CA VAL A 96 1.94 22.10 -2.77
C VAL A 96 2.65 22.54 -4.05
N PRO A 97 3.86 23.15 -3.98
CA PRO A 97 4.56 23.64 -5.15
C PRO A 97 4.88 22.55 -6.18
N ALA A 98 4.91 22.91 -7.46
CA ALA A 98 5.28 22.01 -8.56
C ALA A 98 6.70 21.40 -8.42
N ALA A 99 7.60 22.06 -7.69
CA ALA A 99 8.95 21.58 -7.44
C ALA A 99 9.05 20.60 -6.25
N ALA A 100 7.95 20.34 -5.53
CA ALA A 100 7.95 19.41 -4.40
C ALA A 100 8.26 17.98 -4.87
N HIS A 101 8.95 17.22 -4.02
CA HIS A 101 9.18 15.81 -4.29
C HIS A 101 7.84 15.05 -4.17
N PRO A 102 7.51 14.10 -5.08
CA PRO A 102 6.25 13.36 -5.04
C PRO A 102 5.93 12.71 -3.67
N MET A 103 6.95 12.25 -2.94
CA MET A 103 6.74 11.70 -1.59
C MET A 103 6.29 12.75 -0.57
N ASP A 104 6.71 14.02 -0.67
CA ASP A 104 6.20 15.09 0.19
C ASP A 104 4.73 15.40 -0.11
N VAL A 105 4.33 15.30 -1.39
CA VAL A 105 2.94 15.41 -1.84
C VAL A 105 2.11 14.31 -1.21
N MET A 106 2.59 13.05 -1.25
CA MET A 106 1.91 11.91 -0.65
C MET A 106 1.76 12.06 0.86
N ARG A 107 2.83 12.43 1.58
CA ARG A 107 2.80 12.70 3.02
C ARG A 107 1.75 13.77 3.37
N THR A 108 1.73 14.86 2.60
CA THR A 108 0.79 15.97 2.79
C THR A 108 -0.65 15.54 2.49
N GLY A 109 -0.86 14.79 1.40
CA GLY A 109 -2.16 14.28 1.00
C GLY A 109 -2.77 13.32 2.03
N VAL A 110 -1.97 12.39 2.57
CA VAL A 110 -2.42 11.47 3.63
C VAL A 110 -2.79 12.23 4.90
N SER A 111 -1.96 13.18 5.32
CA SER A 111 -2.26 14.03 6.48
C SER A 111 -3.55 14.84 6.29
N ALA A 112 -3.72 15.47 5.12
CA ALA A 112 -4.93 16.22 4.79
C ALA A 112 -6.18 15.32 4.72
N LEU A 113 -6.04 14.08 4.23
CA LEU A 113 -7.13 13.11 4.21
C LEU A 113 -7.56 12.72 5.63
N GLY A 114 -6.60 12.50 6.54
CA GLY A 114 -6.88 12.22 7.94
C GLY A 114 -7.59 13.39 8.66
N CYS A 115 -7.27 14.64 8.31
CA CYS A 115 -8.02 15.79 8.81
C CYS A 115 -9.45 15.87 8.23
N ALA A 116 -9.62 15.53 6.95
CA ALA A 116 -10.92 15.60 6.28
C ALA A 116 -11.86 14.46 6.67
N LEU A 117 -11.31 13.28 6.96
CA LEU A 117 -12.03 12.05 7.29
C LEU A 117 -11.33 11.37 8.48
N PRO A 118 -11.45 11.91 9.71
CA PRO A 118 -10.72 11.43 10.87
C PRO A 118 -11.12 10.01 11.26
N GLU A 119 -10.13 9.25 11.75
CA GLU A 119 -10.37 7.94 12.36
C GLU A 119 -11.17 8.08 13.67
N ALA A 120 -12.05 7.11 13.92
CA ALA A 120 -12.77 7.03 15.18
C ALA A 120 -11.83 6.73 16.36
N HIS A 121 -12.08 7.35 17.51
CA HIS A 121 -11.24 7.19 18.72
C HIS A 121 -11.15 5.75 19.25
N ASP A 122 -12.08 4.87 18.89
CA ASP A 122 -12.08 3.49 19.35
C ASP A 122 -11.18 2.56 18.52
N HIS A 123 -10.61 3.06 17.41
CA HIS A 123 -9.71 2.33 16.52
C HIS A 123 -10.21 0.93 16.15
N ASN A 124 -11.53 0.79 15.98
CA ASN A 124 -12.12 -0.52 15.75
C ASN A 124 -11.63 -1.13 14.42
N HIS A 125 -11.38 -2.44 14.41
CA HIS A 125 -10.79 -3.12 13.26
C HIS A 125 -11.56 -2.93 11.94
N PRO A 126 -12.90 -2.98 11.89
CA PRO A 126 -13.65 -2.70 10.67
C PRO A 126 -13.38 -1.30 10.11
N ALA A 127 -13.44 -0.26 10.94
CA ALA A 127 -13.18 1.12 10.52
C ALA A 127 -11.74 1.32 10.05
N ALA A 128 -10.76 0.71 10.74
CA ALA A 128 -9.36 0.74 10.30
C ALA A 128 -9.16 0.10 8.92
N ARG A 129 -9.86 -1.01 8.63
CA ARG A 129 -9.84 -1.63 7.29
C ARG A 129 -10.46 -0.72 6.23
N ASP A 130 -11.54 0.00 6.55
CA ASP A 130 -12.14 0.96 5.64
C ASP A 130 -11.20 2.14 5.33
N ILE A 131 -10.41 2.59 6.31
CA ILE A 131 -9.35 3.58 6.10
C ILE A 131 -8.25 3.01 5.20
N ALA A 132 -7.82 1.78 5.43
CA ALA A 132 -6.83 1.08 4.60
C ALA A 132 -7.28 1.00 3.13
N ASP A 133 -8.52 0.54 2.89
CA ASP A 133 -9.10 0.42 1.57
C ASP A 133 -9.21 1.80 0.88
N ARG A 134 -9.57 2.84 1.61
CA ARG A 134 -9.65 4.21 1.08
C ARG A 134 -8.28 4.76 0.70
N LEU A 135 -7.28 4.60 1.56
CA LEU A 135 -5.91 5.03 1.25
C LEU A 135 -5.42 4.29 0.01
N LEU A 136 -5.57 2.97 -0.03
CA LEU A 136 -5.16 2.15 -1.16
C LEU A 136 -5.81 2.62 -2.48
N ALA A 137 -7.10 2.93 -2.47
CA ALA A 137 -7.83 3.39 -3.65
C ALA A 137 -7.47 4.82 -4.10
N SER A 138 -7.15 5.72 -3.17
CA SER A 138 -7.08 7.17 -3.43
C SER A 138 -5.66 7.75 -3.46
N LEU A 139 -4.62 7.03 -3.00
CA LEU A 139 -3.23 7.52 -3.04
C LEU A 139 -2.78 7.84 -4.47
N GLY A 140 -3.09 6.98 -5.43
CA GLY A 140 -2.82 7.24 -6.86
C GLY A 140 -3.55 8.49 -7.35
N SER A 141 -4.83 8.64 -6.97
CA SER A 141 -5.66 9.81 -7.30
C SER A 141 -5.06 11.10 -6.75
N MET A 142 -4.55 11.11 -5.51
CA MET A 142 -3.89 12.29 -4.91
C MET A 142 -2.66 12.73 -5.69
N LEU A 143 -1.77 11.78 -5.99
CA LEU A 143 -0.53 12.06 -6.71
C LEU A 143 -0.82 12.64 -8.09
N LEU A 144 -1.73 11.99 -8.82
CA LEU A 144 -2.00 12.36 -10.21
C LEU A 144 -2.84 13.64 -10.31
N TYR A 145 -3.73 13.88 -9.35
CA TYR A 145 -4.41 15.17 -9.24
C TYR A 145 -3.41 16.32 -9.07
N TRP A 146 -2.49 16.19 -8.11
CA TRP A 146 -1.43 17.19 -7.89
C TRP A 146 -0.52 17.33 -9.11
N HIS A 147 -0.12 16.23 -9.74
CA HIS A 147 0.76 16.27 -10.91
C HIS A 147 0.13 17.07 -12.05
N HIS A 148 -1.13 16.78 -12.42
CA HIS A 148 -1.81 17.51 -13.48
C HIS A 148 -2.11 18.97 -13.12
N PHE A 149 -2.44 19.25 -11.85
CA PHE A 149 -2.67 20.62 -11.42
C PHE A 149 -1.38 21.44 -11.44
N SER A 150 -0.32 20.94 -10.81
CA SER A 150 0.92 21.68 -10.58
C SER A 150 1.82 21.77 -11.82
N GLN A 151 1.86 20.73 -12.66
CA GLN A 151 2.71 20.69 -13.85
C GLN A 151 1.98 21.17 -15.11
N ASN A 152 0.68 20.88 -15.22
CA ASN A 152 -0.08 21.10 -16.45
C ASN A 152 -1.16 22.20 -16.29
N GLY A 153 -1.33 22.78 -15.10
CA GLY A 153 -2.34 23.81 -14.82
C GLY A 153 -3.77 23.31 -14.90
N ARG A 154 -4.00 21.98 -14.83
CA ARG A 154 -5.30 21.35 -15.09
C ARG A 154 -5.80 20.58 -13.87
N ARG A 155 -7.01 20.92 -13.42
CA ARG A 155 -7.77 20.06 -12.50
C ARG A 155 -8.36 18.89 -13.28
N ILE A 156 -8.25 17.68 -12.71
CA ILE A 156 -8.74 16.46 -13.33
C ILE A 156 -9.80 15.80 -12.45
N GLU A 157 -10.72 15.07 -13.08
CA GLU A 157 -11.52 14.07 -12.39
C GLU A 157 -10.67 12.84 -12.12
N VAL A 158 -10.88 12.24 -10.94
CA VAL A 158 -10.08 11.11 -10.44
C VAL A 158 -10.91 9.83 -10.30
N GLU A 159 -12.16 9.86 -10.71
CA GLU A 159 -13.03 8.69 -10.71
C GLU A 159 -13.09 8.14 -12.13
N THR A 160 -12.23 7.16 -12.43
CA THR A 160 -12.21 6.48 -13.73
C THR A 160 -13.00 5.18 -13.68
N ASP A 161 -13.33 4.66 -14.85
CA ASP A 161 -14.06 3.40 -14.97
C ASP A 161 -13.20 2.14 -14.87
N ASP A 162 -11.87 2.28 -14.80
CA ASP A 162 -10.93 1.17 -14.79
C ASP A 162 -11.20 0.20 -13.64
N ASP A 163 -11.06 -1.08 -13.94
CA ASP A 163 -11.43 -2.15 -13.03
C ASP A 163 -10.39 -2.33 -11.90
N SER A 164 -9.12 -2.04 -12.16
CA SER A 164 -8.02 -2.18 -11.20
C SER A 164 -7.39 -0.86 -10.75
N ILE A 165 -6.73 -0.86 -9.60
CA ILE A 165 -5.92 0.24 -9.06
C ILE A 165 -4.77 0.57 -10.01
N GLY A 166 -4.08 -0.45 -10.51
CA GLY A 166 -2.98 -0.27 -11.47
C GLY A 166 -3.45 0.37 -12.77
N GLY A 167 -4.59 -0.07 -13.30
CA GLY A 167 -5.21 0.52 -14.49
C GLY A 167 -5.64 1.96 -14.25
N HIS A 168 -6.30 2.22 -13.11
CA HIS A 168 -6.71 3.56 -12.69
C HIS A 168 -5.54 4.55 -12.63
N PHE A 169 -4.43 4.13 -11.99
CA PHE A 169 -3.22 4.96 -11.88
C PHE A 169 -2.66 5.32 -13.25
N LEU A 170 -2.50 4.34 -14.13
CA LEU A 170 -1.98 4.55 -15.49
C LEU A 170 -2.92 5.40 -16.35
N HIS A 171 -4.24 5.22 -16.20
CA HIS A 171 -5.21 6.05 -16.90
C HIS A 171 -5.05 7.51 -16.50
N LEU A 172 -5.01 7.82 -15.20
CA LEU A 172 -4.81 9.20 -14.76
C LEU A 172 -3.45 9.75 -15.21
N LEU A 173 -2.40 8.93 -15.22
CA LEU A 173 -1.06 9.35 -15.67
C LEU A 173 -1.06 9.74 -17.16
N HIS A 174 -1.65 8.91 -18.02
CA HIS A 174 -1.60 9.08 -19.47
C HIS A 174 -2.82 9.81 -20.07
N GLY A 175 -3.87 10.04 -19.27
CA GLY A 175 -5.13 10.65 -19.70
C GLY A 175 -5.99 9.78 -20.61
N THR A 176 -5.63 8.50 -20.80
CA THR A 176 -6.35 7.53 -21.64
C THR A 176 -6.28 6.13 -21.01
N PRO A 177 -7.25 5.24 -21.29
CA PRO A 177 -7.22 3.88 -20.76
C PRO A 177 -5.93 3.13 -21.13
N PRO A 178 -5.25 2.48 -20.18
CA PRO A 178 -4.01 1.75 -20.45
C PRO A 178 -4.27 0.45 -21.23
N SER A 179 -3.22 -0.05 -21.89
CA SER A 179 -3.27 -1.39 -22.49
C SER A 179 -3.27 -2.50 -21.44
N ASP A 180 -3.86 -3.65 -21.76
CA ASP A 180 -3.91 -4.83 -20.87
C ASP A 180 -2.52 -5.26 -20.40
N GLY A 181 -1.52 -5.19 -21.29
CA GLY A 181 -0.13 -5.52 -20.95
C GLY A 181 0.44 -4.62 -19.85
N TRP A 182 0.11 -3.32 -19.87
CA TRP A 182 0.55 -2.38 -18.82
C TRP A 182 -0.20 -2.61 -17.51
N VAL A 183 -1.50 -2.90 -17.58
CA VAL A 183 -2.29 -3.27 -16.40
C VAL A 183 -1.71 -4.53 -15.76
N ARG A 184 -1.33 -5.54 -16.55
CA ARG A 184 -0.69 -6.75 -16.03
C ARG A 184 0.66 -6.47 -15.38
N ALA A 185 1.51 -5.65 -15.99
CA ALA A 185 2.77 -5.24 -15.39
C ALA A 185 2.56 -4.52 -14.04
N MET A 186 1.54 -3.66 -13.95
CA MET A 186 1.18 -3.00 -12.69
C MET A 186 0.70 -3.99 -11.62
N HIS A 187 -0.11 -4.99 -11.98
CA HIS A 187 -0.50 -6.04 -11.02
C HIS A 187 0.73 -6.74 -10.43
N THR A 188 1.64 -7.23 -11.28
CA THR A 188 2.87 -7.89 -10.81
C THR A 188 3.70 -6.95 -9.95
N SER A 189 3.92 -5.71 -10.40
CA SER A 189 4.72 -4.73 -9.64
C SER A 189 4.12 -4.42 -8.26
N LEU A 190 2.81 -4.19 -8.19
CA LEU A 190 2.14 -3.87 -6.93
C LEU A 190 2.08 -5.08 -5.99
N ILE A 191 1.92 -6.30 -6.51
CA ILE A 191 1.99 -7.52 -5.71
C ILE A 191 3.39 -7.68 -5.10
N LEU A 192 4.44 -7.50 -5.89
CA LEU A 192 5.83 -7.60 -5.41
C LEU A 192 6.20 -6.56 -4.33
N TYR A 193 5.55 -5.39 -4.35
CA TYR A 193 5.76 -4.32 -3.38
C TYR A 193 4.78 -4.33 -2.20
N ALA A 194 3.79 -5.24 -2.19
CA ALA A 194 2.65 -5.15 -1.27
C ALA A 194 3.04 -5.25 0.21
N GLU A 195 4.04 -6.08 0.54
CA GLU A 195 4.48 -6.32 1.91
C GLU A 195 5.91 -6.89 1.95
N HIS A 196 6.69 -6.51 2.97
CA HIS A 196 8.07 -6.95 3.12
C HIS A 196 8.56 -6.91 4.59
N GLU A 197 7.77 -7.51 5.49
CA GLU A 197 8.05 -7.68 6.92
C GLU A 197 8.33 -6.34 7.63
N PHE A 198 9.20 -6.32 8.64
CA PHE A 198 9.55 -5.14 9.42
C PHE A 198 10.65 -4.32 8.74
N ASN A 199 10.41 -3.96 7.47
CA ASN A 199 11.16 -2.92 6.80
C ASN A 199 10.99 -1.58 7.54
N ALA A 200 11.87 -0.61 7.26
CA ALA A 200 11.91 0.64 8.03
C ALA A 200 10.57 1.39 8.07
N SER A 201 9.86 1.51 6.95
CA SER A 201 8.56 2.21 6.92
C SER A 201 7.47 1.44 7.67
N THR A 202 7.38 0.12 7.49
CA THR A 202 6.42 -0.70 8.27
C THR A 202 6.73 -0.63 9.77
N PHE A 203 8.01 -0.64 10.15
CA PHE A 203 8.42 -0.53 11.54
C PHE A 203 8.10 0.86 12.12
N THR A 204 8.35 1.95 11.38
CA THR A 204 7.95 3.31 11.78
C THR A 204 6.44 3.42 12.01
N ALA A 205 5.62 2.94 11.07
CA ALA A 205 4.17 2.94 11.20
C ALA A 205 3.72 2.18 12.48
N ARG A 206 4.36 1.04 12.79
CA ARG A 206 4.09 0.28 14.02
C ARG A 206 4.52 1.01 15.29
N VAL A 207 5.62 1.75 15.26
CA VAL A 207 6.06 2.57 16.40
C VAL A 207 5.04 3.68 16.67
N ILE A 208 4.56 4.37 15.63
CA ILE A 208 3.53 5.41 15.75
C ILE A 208 2.23 4.80 16.29
N ALA A 209 1.77 3.69 15.72
CA ALA A 209 0.60 2.97 16.20
C ALA A 209 0.76 2.51 17.67
N GLY A 210 1.96 2.13 18.08
CA GLY A 210 2.28 1.74 19.46
C GLY A 210 2.08 2.84 20.50
N THR A 211 1.96 4.10 20.06
CA THR A 211 1.60 5.25 20.92
C THR A 211 0.09 5.46 21.04
N GLY A 212 -0.73 4.70 20.31
CA GLY A 212 -2.18 4.91 20.20
C GLY A 212 -2.57 6.02 19.22
N SER A 213 -1.67 6.38 18.29
CA SER A 213 -1.94 7.36 17.23
C SER A 213 -2.77 6.74 16.10
N ASP A 214 -3.43 7.59 15.33
CA ASP A 214 -4.33 7.20 14.24
C ASP A 214 -3.58 6.63 13.02
N MET A 215 -4.32 5.90 12.18
CA MET A 215 -3.82 5.23 11.01
C MET A 215 -3.28 6.19 9.94
N PHE A 216 -3.83 7.40 9.80
CA PHE A 216 -3.30 8.37 8.84
C PHE A 216 -1.93 8.89 9.29
N SER A 217 -1.76 9.14 10.59
CA SER A 217 -0.44 9.46 11.18
C SER A 217 0.55 8.31 10.99
N CYS A 218 0.12 7.06 11.15
CA CYS A 218 0.96 5.88 10.91
C CYS A 218 1.44 5.76 9.46
N ILE A 219 0.58 6.08 8.49
CA ILE A 219 0.90 5.98 7.05
C ILE A 219 1.70 7.21 6.56
N ALA A 220 1.55 8.36 7.22
CA ALA A 220 2.31 9.56 6.89
C ALA A 220 3.76 9.54 7.40
N GLY A 221 4.05 8.75 8.43
CA GLY A 221 5.39 8.61 9.05
C GLY A 221 6.28 7.57 8.37
#